data_AF-A0A1F3WGI7-F1
#
_entry.id   AF-A0A1F3WGI7-F1
#
_cell.length_a   1.000
_cell.length_b   1.000
_cell.length_c   1.000
_cell.angle_alpha   90.00
_cell.angle_beta   90.00
_cell.angle_gamma   90.00
#
_symmetry.space_group_name_H-M   'P 1'
#
loop_
_entity.id
_entity.type
_entity.pdbx_description
1 polymer ?
#
loop_
_entity_poly.entity_id
_entity_poly.type
_entity_poly.pdbx_seq_one_letter_code
_entity_poly.pdbx_strand_id
1 'polypeptide(L)'
;MNLICDISFKEKANIFSFEYLKCILFVVELNDDTYIFTKKLYSKLITTSHILEDFLDFHGAKKNKEWIFYRELSATIRHLALACYSQRHILNRFKYYFFEDTRYDTFKLEAFDTLKILQESIRLAAPVVLAEASRLQIKLPDTGYDLSFFPGISSIQQLDHNIDDFNSKAQQRENLTRISSEFLEVVKDFEQYAFYERYDLKKINTLVPDQFNEVIIRRYEMLIHNIQSSFDSYVVNTKSSPQNLILEQLRSHFSIVFHLLQVTGSLLHFYERHLHDIGFKDVYKNVSESLSSLIDPDVVLDRAVNFCLYYAWKFLSSGKAVALKILNENMETDIIEVGIPKDRGFHSRPSLLVAKIVQHYSGEVKMLVNTDVFDASSVLDIQWAGGKIKKEEVETVQFKGDKRALKDIKILSAVNYGEDLMGKGIPLPKELSYLC
;
A
#
# COMPACT_ATOMS: atom_id res chain seq x y z
N MET A 1 -29.64 -25.62 -11.92
CA MET A 1 -29.65 -25.88 -13.38
C MET A 1 -30.00 -24.56 -14.04
N ASN A 2 -29.00 -23.83 -14.57
CA ASN A 2 -29.26 -22.54 -15.20
C ASN A 2 -29.89 -22.78 -16.57
N LEU A 3 -30.98 -22.06 -16.89
CA LEU A 3 -31.52 -21.99 -18.25
C LEU A 3 -30.43 -21.39 -19.15
N ILE A 4 -29.88 -22.19 -20.07
CA ILE A 4 -28.83 -21.73 -20.99
C ILE A 4 -29.53 -21.02 -22.15
N CYS A 5 -29.22 -19.72 -22.33
CA CYS A 5 -29.62 -18.97 -23.52
C CYS A 5 -28.69 -19.35 -24.69
N ASP A 6 -29.23 -20.06 -25.68
CA ASP A 6 -28.50 -20.57 -26.84
C ASP A 6 -28.55 -19.56 -27.99
N ILE A 7 -27.67 -18.55 -27.92
CA ILE A 7 -27.42 -17.55 -28.96
C ILE A 7 -25.94 -17.57 -29.34
N SER A 8 -25.63 -17.14 -30.57
CA SER A 8 -24.28 -17.18 -31.13
C SER A 8 -23.29 -16.32 -30.32
N PHE A 9 -21.99 -16.62 -30.45
CA PHE A 9 -20.94 -15.79 -29.87
C PHE A 9 -21.07 -14.31 -30.30
N LYS A 10 -21.42 -14.07 -31.57
CA LYS A 10 -21.56 -12.71 -32.10
C LYS A 10 -22.71 -11.94 -31.46
N GLU A 11 -23.85 -12.60 -31.23
CA GLU A 11 -24.98 -12.02 -30.51
C GLU A 11 -24.63 -11.74 -29.05
N LYS A 12 -23.95 -12.66 -28.38
CA LYS A 12 -23.43 -12.42 -27.01
C LYS A 12 -22.45 -11.25 -26.98
N ALA A 13 -21.54 -11.17 -27.95
CA ALA A 13 -20.59 -10.07 -28.05
C ALA A 13 -21.30 -8.71 -28.17
N ASN A 14 -22.39 -8.62 -28.96
CA ASN A 14 -23.21 -7.40 -29.02
C ASN A 14 -23.80 -7.05 -27.65
N ILE A 15 -24.35 -8.02 -26.92
CA ILE A 15 -24.97 -7.80 -25.61
C ILE A 15 -23.93 -7.35 -24.58
N PHE A 16 -22.81 -8.06 -24.46
CA PHE A 16 -21.76 -7.74 -23.50
C PHE A 16 -21.02 -6.44 -23.83
N SER A 17 -20.96 -6.05 -25.11
CA SER A 17 -20.34 -4.79 -25.53
C SER A 17 -21.25 -3.59 -25.34
N PHE A 18 -22.58 -3.75 -25.26
CA PHE A 18 -23.52 -2.63 -25.32
C PHE A 18 -23.29 -1.56 -24.24
N GLU A 19 -23.29 -1.96 -22.96
CA GLU A 19 -23.10 -1.04 -21.84
C GLU A 19 -21.68 -0.46 -21.80
N TYR A 20 -20.68 -1.23 -22.25
CA TYR A 20 -19.31 -0.78 -22.40
C TYR A 20 -19.20 0.32 -23.45
N LEU A 21 -19.68 0.06 -24.67
CA LEU A 21 -19.67 1.01 -25.77
C LEU A 21 -20.51 2.26 -25.48
N LYS A 22 -21.57 2.15 -24.69
CA LYS A 22 -22.34 3.31 -24.24
C LYS A 22 -21.54 4.24 -23.32
N CYS A 23 -20.68 3.69 -22.47
CA CYS A 23 -19.72 4.49 -21.70
C CYS A 23 -18.65 5.12 -22.58
N ILE A 24 -18.15 4.38 -23.58
CA ILE A 24 -17.14 4.88 -24.52
C ILE A 24 -17.71 6.03 -25.37
N LEU A 25 -18.94 5.90 -25.88
CA LEU A 25 -19.64 6.98 -26.57
C LEU A 25 -19.78 8.22 -25.69
N PHE A 26 -20.19 8.06 -24.43
CA PHE A 26 -20.23 9.18 -23.48
C PHE A 26 -18.86 9.88 -23.34
N VAL A 27 -17.76 9.12 -23.26
CA VAL A 27 -16.40 9.68 -23.19
C VAL A 27 -16.05 10.47 -24.45
N VAL A 28 -16.43 9.98 -25.64
CA VAL A 28 -16.17 10.64 -26.93
C VAL A 28 -17.05 11.87 -27.14
N GLU A 29 -18.31 11.82 -26.71
CA GLU A 29 -19.30 12.91 -26.86
C GLU A 29 -19.05 14.07 -25.88
N LEU A 30 -18.23 13.87 -24.85
CA LEU A 30 -17.82 14.92 -23.91
C LEU A 30 -16.90 15.95 -24.59
N ASN A 31 -17.49 17.01 -25.13
CA ASN A 31 -16.77 18.11 -25.80
C ASN A 31 -16.01 19.07 -24.84
N ASP A 32 -15.92 18.76 -23.55
CA ASP A 32 -15.28 19.60 -22.53
C ASP A 32 -14.01 18.92 -21.97
N ASP A 33 -12.84 19.42 -22.40
CA ASP A 33 -11.55 18.92 -21.94
C ASP A 33 -11.22 19.26 -20.48
N THR A 34 -11.97 20.20 -19.91
CA THR A 34 -11.84 20.56 -18.50
C THR A 34 -12.58 19.59 -17.59
N TYR A 35 -13.57 18.87 -18.11
CA TYR A 35 -14.39 17.93 -17.32
C TYR A 35 -13.54 16.82 -16.71
N ILE A 36 -13.65 16.65 -15.39
CA ILE A 36 -12.98 15.58 -14.65
C ILE A 36 -13.98 14.48 -14.33
N PHE A 37 -13.69 13.29 -14.83
CA PHE A 37 -14.56 12.12 -14.70
C PHE A 37 -14.86 11.82 -13.22
N THR A 38 -16.09 11.37 -12.99
CA THR A 38 -16.56 11.04 -11.65
C THR A 38 -16.20 9.60 -11.28
N LYS A 39 -16.15 9.30 -9.98
CA LYS A 39 -15.96 7.92 -9.52
C LYS A 39 -17.06 6.98 -10.03
N LYS A 40 -18.28 7.49 -10.27
CA LYS A 40 -19.37 6.68 -10.84
C LYS A 40 -19.10 6.31 -12.30
N LEU A 41 -18.57 7.23 -13.11
CA LEU A 41 -18.14 6.91 -14.48
C LEU A 41 -17.03 5.87 -14.48
N TYR A 42 -15.97 6.08 -13.69
CA TYR A 42 -14.88 5.11 -13.60
C TYR A 42 -15.38 3.73 -13.14
N SER A 43 -16.25 3.66 -12.13
CA SER A 43 -16.86 2.41 -11.66
C SER A 43 -17.65 1.68 -12.77
N LYS A 44 -18.40 2.43 -13.58
CA LYS A 44 -19.14 1.86 -14.71
C LYS A 44 -18.19 1.35 -15.79
N LEU A 45 -17.17 2.13 -16.17
CA LEU A 45 -16.12 1.71 -17.11
C LEU A 45 -15.42 0.43 -16.64
N ILE A 46 -14.99 0.37 -15.38
CA ILE A 46 -14.36 -0.83 -14.78
C ILE A 46 -15.29 -2.04 -14.92
N THR A 47 -16.54 -1.90 -14.53
CA THR A 47 -17.48 -3.04 -14.49
C THR A 47 -17.80 -3.54 -15.89
N THR A 48 -18.10 -2.65 -16.83
CA THR A 48 -18.50 -3.03 -18.19
C THR A 48 -17.34 -3.58 -19.00
N SER A 49 -16.14 -2.98 -18.88
CA SER A 49 -14.93 -3.51 -19.52
C SER A 49 -14.49 -4.85 -18.94
N HIS A 50 -14.56 -5.05 -17.61
CA HIS A 50 -14.25 -6.32 -16.97
C HIS A 50 -15.18 -7.44 -17.45
N ILE A 51 -16.49 -7.21 -17.46
CA ILE A 51 -17.46 -8.21 -17.92
C ILE A 51 -17.21 -8.58 -19.39
N LEU A 52 -16.92 -7.58 -20.24
CA LEU A 52 -16.59 -7.82 -21.64
C LEU A 52 -15.28 -8.60 -21.80
N GLU A 53 -14.23 -8.21 -21.07
CA GLU A 53 -12.95 -8.91 -21.07
C GLU A 53 -13.11 -10.38 -20.63
N ASP A 54 -13.85 -10.65 -19.55
CA ASP A 54 -14.12 -12.01 -19.07
C ASP A 54 -14.86 -12.83 -20.12
N PHE A 55 -15.87 -12.24 -20.77
CA PHE A 55 -16.59 -12.89 -21.86
C PHE A 55 -15.66 -13.23 -23.04
N LEU A 56 -14.82 -12.30 -23.45
CA LEU A 56 -13.87 -12.49 -24.55
C LEU A 56 -12.80 -13.54 -24.21
N ASP A 57 -12.27 -13.50 -22.98
CA ASP A 57 -11.30 -14.47 -22.47
C ASP A 57 -11.88 -15.88 -22.40
N PHE A 58 -13.13 -16.03 -21.92
CA PHE A 58 -13.84 -17.30 -21.89
C PHE A 58 -13.99 -17.93 -23.28
N HIS A 59 -14.14 -17.11 -24.32
CA HIS A 59 -14.25 -17.57 -25.72
C HIS A 59 -12.91 -17.59 -26.45
N GLY A 60 -11.79 -17.43 -25.74
CA GLY A 60 -10.45 -17.60 -26.30
C GLY A 60 -9.95 -16.43 -27.16
N ALA A 61 -10.48 -15.22 -26.96
CA ALA A 61 -10.04 -14.02 -27.70
C ALA A 61 -8.52 -13.78 -27.63
N LYS A 62 -7.86 -14.15 -26.52
CA LYS A 62 -6.39 -14.08 -26.39
C LYS A 62 -5.63 -14.85 -27.47
N LYS A 63 -6.25 -15.85 -28.08
CA LYS A 63 -5.66 -16.73 -29.11
C LYS A 63 -6.27 -16.50 -30.49
N ASN A 64 -7.09 -15.45 -30.65
CA ASN A 64 -7.80 -15.15 -31.88
C ASN A 64 -7.31 -13.81 -32.45
N LYS A 65 -6.70 -13.84 -33.64
CA LYS A 65 -6.13 -12.65 -34.29
C LYS A 65 -7.16 -11.56 -34.59
N GLU A 66 -8.44 -11.94 -34.78
CA GLU A 66 -9.51 -10.99 -35.03
C GLU A 66 -9.99 -10.31 -33.74
N TRP A 67 -9.98 -10.99 -32.60
CA TRP A 67 -10.61 -10.47 -31.37
C TRP A 67 -9.62 -10.01 -30.30
N ILE A 68 -8.33 -10.36 -30.45
CA ILE A 68 -7.28 -10.00 -29.49
C ILE A 68 -7.24 -8.48 -29.27
N PHE A 69 -7.32 -7.68 -30.32
CA PHE A 69 -7.18 -6.22 -30.17
C PHE A 69 -8.34 -5.60 -29.39
N TYR A 70 -9.58 -5.98 -29.70
CA TYR A 70 -10.75 -5.54 -28.92
C TYR A 70 -10.70 -5.97 -27.45
N ARG A 71 -10.18 -7.17 -27.20
CA ARG A 71 -9.94 -7.67 -25.84
C ARG A 71 -8.90 -6.81 -25.11
N GLU A 72 -7.77 -6.51 -25.75
CA GLU A 72 -6.72 -5.68 -25.16
C GLU A 72 -7.16 -4.22 -24.93
N LEU A 73 -7.99 -3.65 -25.81
CA LEU A 73 -8.61 -2.35 -25.60
C LEU A 73 -9.57 -2.36 -24.40
N SER A 74 -10.34 -3.44 -24.23
CA SER A 74 -11.21 -3.62 -23.07
C SER A 74 -10.41 -3.65 -21.77
N ALA A 75 -9.33 -4.44 -21.73
CA ALA A 75 -8.41 -4.49 -20.59
C ALA A 75 -7.72 -3.13 -20.33
N THR A 76 -7.32 -2.42 -21.38
CA THR A 76 -6.74 -1.06 -21.29
C THR A 76 -7.70 -0.11 -20.56
N ILE A 77 -8.96 -0.03 -21.01
CA ILE A 77 -9.96 0.82 -20.34
C ILE A 77 -10.19 0.40 -18.90
N ARG A 78 -10.24 -0.91 -18.62
CA ARG A 78 -10.40 -1.45 -17.27
C ARG A 78 -9.31 -0.96 -16.32
N HIS A 79 -8.05 -1.17 -16.68
CA HIS A 79 -6.91 -0.89 -15.79
C HIS A 79 -6.66 0.61 -15.61
N LEU A 80 -6.82 1.41 -16.68
CA LEU A 80 -6.79 2.86 -16.55
C LEU A 80 -7.93 3.38 -15.66
N ALA A 81 -9.15 2.86 -15.84
CA ALA A 81 -10.29 3.27 -15.02
C ALA A 81 -10.12 2.86 -13.54
N LEU A 82 -9.51 1.71 -13.25
CA LEU A 82 -9.12 1.30 -11.89
C LEU A 82 -8.15 2.30 -11.27
N ALA A 83 -7.06 2.63 -11.98
CA ALA A 83 -6.07 3.61 -11.53
C ALA A 83 -6.73 4.98 -11.28
N CYS A 84 -7.53 5.47 -12.23
CA CYS A 84 -8.25 6.73 -12.09
C CYS A 84 -9.28 6.73 -10.94
N TYR A 85 -9.97 5.61 -10.69
CA TYR A 85 -10.93 5.50 -9.59
C TYR A 85 -10.24 5.70 -8.23
N SER A 86 -9.10 5.05 -8.02
CA SER A 86 -8.29 5.17 -6.81
C SER A 86 -7.61 6.54 -6.71
N GLN A 87 -7.09 7.08 -7.81
CA GLN A 87 -6.52 8.43 -7.85
C GLN A 87 -7.57 9.51 -7.52
N ARG A 88 -8.79 9.36 -8.05
CA ARG A 88 -9.93 10.23 -7.72
C ARG A 88 -10.35 10.06 -6.26
N HIS A 89 -10.22 8.87 -5.68
CA HIS A 89 -10.42 8.66 -4.24
C HIS A 89 -9.47 9.53 -3.43
N ILE A 90 -8.16 9.49 -3.75
CA ILE A 90 -7.12 10.30 -3.09
C ILE A 90 -7.51 11.78 -3.13
N LEU A 91 -7.80 12.33 -4.30
CA LEU A 91 -8.14 13.75 -4.46
C LEU A 91 -9.41 14.15 -3.69
N ASN A 92 -10.46 13.32 -3.73
CA ASN A 92 -11.71 13.61 -3.01
C ASN A 92 -11.54 13.58 -1.50
N ARG A 93 -10.66 12.71 -0.98
CA ARG A 93 -10.47 12.48 0.44
C ARG A 93 -9.33 13.27 1.05
N PHE A 94 -8.45 13.85 0.25
CA PHE A 94 -7.22 14.48 0.72
C PHE A 94 -7.44 15.51 1.82
N LYS A 95 -8.48 16.35 1.70
CA LYS A 95 -8.81 17.38 2.70
C LYS A 95 -9.27 16.82 4.05
N TYR A 96 -9.59 15.53 4.12
CA TYR A 96 -9.98 14.82 5.35
C TYR A 96 -8.84 13.97 5.92
N TYR A 97 -7.66 13.97 5.28
CA TYR A 97 -6.47 13.37 5.84
C TYR A 97 -5.75 14.36 6.76
N PHE A 98 -5.24 13.82 7.87
CA PHE A 98 -4.54 14.56 8.90
C PHE A 98 -3.08 14.13 8.90
N PHE A 99 -2.18 15.08 8.68
CA PHE A 99 -0.73 14.87 8.67
C PHE A 99 -0.07 16.01 9.47
N GLU A 100 1.10 15.76 10.07
CA GLU A 100 1.84 16.81 10.80
C GLU A 100 2.46 17.86 9.89
N ASP A 101 3.03 17.46 8.73
CA ASP A 101 3.47 18.43 7.71
C ASP A 101 2.26 18.97 6.95
N THR A 102 2.23 20.28 6.68
CA THR A 102 1.14 20.94 5.95
C THR A 102 1.47 21.17 4.47
N ARG A 103 2.70 20.89 4.04
CA ARG A 103 3.21 21.23 2.70
C ARG A 103 3.04 20.08 1.70
N TYR A 104 1.78 19.79 1.36
CA TYR A 104 1.44 18.79 0.33
C TYR A 104 0.93 19.40 -0.98
N ASP A 105 1.20 20.67 -1.24
CA ASP A 105 0.67 21.32 -2.45
C ASP A 105 1.27 20.75 -3.72
N THR A 106 2.58 20.44 -3.73
CA THR A 106 3.21 19.69 -4.82
C THR A 106 2.57 18.32 -5.02
N PHE A 107 2.29 17.59 -3.92
CA PHE A 107 1.60 16.31 -4.01
C PHE A 107 0.21 16.44 -4.64
N LYS A 108 -0.59 17.43 -4.21
CA LYS A 108 -1.95 17.65 -4.75
C LYS A 108 -1.92 17.96 -6.25
N LEU A 109 -0.97 18.80 -6.68
CA LEU A 109 -0.78 19.15 -8.09
C LEU A 109 -0.42 17.89 -8.89
N GLU A 110 0.61 17.16 -8.47
CA GLU A 110 1.03 15.94 -9.17
C GLU A 110 -0.04 14.83 -9.13
N ALA A 111 -0.82 14.75 -8.05
CA ALA A 111 -1.95 13.84 -7.94
C ALA A 111 -3.07 14.20 -8.94
N PHE A 112 -3.30 15.48 -9.17
CA PHE A 112 -4.25 15.94 -10.17
C PHE A 112 -3.73 15.73 -11.58
N ASP A 113 -2.46 16.04 -11.84
CA ASP A 113 -1.81 15.83 -13.13
C ASP A 113 -1.79 14.35 -13.52
N THR A 114 -1.48 13.47 -12.55
CA THR A 114 -1.55 12.02 -12.75
C THR A 114 -2.96 11.57 -13.14
N LEU A 115 -4.01 12.09 -12.47
CA LEU A 115 -5.39 11.79 -12.85
C LEU A 115 -5.69 12.26 -14.27
N LYS A 116 -5.26 13.48 -14.64
CA LYS A 116 -5.47 14.04 -15.97
C LYS A 116 -4.80 13.21 -17.06
N ILE A 117 -3.55 12.81 -16.87
CA ILE A 117 -2.79 11.96 -17.81
C ILE A 117 -3.51 10.62 -18.05
N LEU A 118 -3.95 9.96 -16.98
CA LEU A 118 -4.64 8.67 -17.08
C LEU A 118 -6.04 8.81 -17.69
N GLN A 119 -6.75 9.90 -17.37
CA GLN A 119 -8.04 10.21 -17.99
C GLN A 119 -7.88 10.49 -19.49
N GLU A 120 -6.84 11.22 -19.88
CA GLU A 120 -6.57 11.53 -21.28
C GLU A 120 -6.21 10.25 -22.06
N SER A 121 -5.49 9.33 -21.43
CA SER A 121 -5.23 7.99 -21.99
C SER A 121 -6.55 7.23 -22.30
N ILE A 122 -7.56 7.34 -21.43
CA ILE A 122 -8.91 6.77 -21.68
C ILE A 122 -9.58 7.46 -22.87
N ARG A 123 -9.46 8.79 -22.98
CA ARG A 123 -10.04 9.56 -24.08
C ARG A 123 -9.41 9.23 -25.42
N LEU A 124 -8.09 9.05 -25.46
CA LEU A 124 -7.37 8.63 -26.67
C LEU A 124 -7.74 7.21 -27.09
N ALA A 125 -7.91 6.29 -26.13
CA ALA A 125 -8.32 4.92 -26.41
C ALA A 125 -9.79 4.80 -26.86
N ALA A 126 -10.68 5.70 -26.42
CA ALA A 126 -12.12 5.58 -26.63
C ALA A 126 -12.55 5.56 -28.12
N PRO A 127 -12.08 6.47 -29.01
CA PRO A 127 -12.37 6.38 -30.44
C PRO A 127 -11.86 5.08 -31.09
N VAL A 128 -10.69 4.59 -30.64
CA VAL A 128 -10.10 3.34 -31.15
C VAL A 128 -10.97 2.13 -30.79
N VAL A 129 -11.54 2.12 -29.58
CA VAL A 129 -12.52 1.11 -29.16
C VAL A 129 -13.74 1.09 -30.07
N LEU A 130 -14.30 2.25 -30.42
CA LEU A 130 -15.47 2.34 -31.31
C LEU A 130 -15.14 1.89 -32.73
N ALA A 131 -13.96 2.26 -33.23
CA ALA A 131 -13.49 1.82 -34.55
C ALA A 131 -13.31 0.30 -34.60
N GLU A 132 -12.72 -0.29 -33.56
CA GLU A 132 -12.50 -1.74 -33.49
C GLU A 132 -13.82 -2.51 -33.33
N ALA A 133 -14.74 -2.01 -32.49
CA ALA A 133 -16.10 -2.57 -32.40
C ALA A 133 -16.81 -2.55 -33.75
N SER A 134 -16.69 -1.46 -34.51
CA SER A 134 -17.26 -1.33 -35.84
C SER A 134 -16.61 -2.29 -36.84
N ARG A 135 -15.28 -2.43 -36.84
CA ARG A 135 -14.53 -3.40 -37.66
C ARG A 135 -15.02 -4.82 -37.41
N LEU A 136 -15.25 -5.16 -36.14
CA LEU A 136 -15.79 -6.45 -35.74
C LEU A 136 -17.27 -6.63 -36.09
N GLN A 137 -17.98 -5.60 -36.57
CA GLN A 137 -19.44 -5.58 -36.81
C GLN A 137 -20.24 -5.72 -35.51
N ILE A 138 -19.76 -5.14 -34.41
CA ILE A 138 -20.52 -5.01 -33.16
C ILE A 138 -21.48 -3.83 -33.31
N LYS A 139 -22.75 -4.02 -32.92
CA LYS A 139 -23.75 -2.94 -32.98
C LYS A 139 -23.41 -1.86 -31.94
N LEU A 140 -23.14 -0.64 -32.41
CA LEU A 140 -22.94 0.51 -31.55
C LEU A 140 -24.29 0.99 -30.97
N PRO A 141 -24.33 1.46 -29.72
CA PRO A 141 -25.46 2.23 -29.20
C PRO A 141 -25.65 3.54 -29.99
N ASP A 142 -26.88 4.06 -30.03
CA ASP A 142 -27.19 5.29 -30.78
C ASP A 142 -26.61 6.54 -30.10
N THR A 143 -26.54 6.55 -28.77
CA THR A 143 -26.01 7.67 -27.96
C THR A 143 -25.29 7.16 -26.72
N GLY A 144 -24.40 7.99 -26.16
CA GLY A 144 -23.87 7.81 -24.81
C GLY A 144 -24.93 7.94 -23.70
N TYR A 145 -24.46 7.93 -22.45
CA TYR A 145 -25.29 8.30 -21.29
C TYR A 145 -25.41 9.81 -21.15
N ASP A 146 -26.45 10.27 -20.47
CA ASP A 146 -26.54 11.66 -20.05
C ASP A 146 -25.53 11.98 -18.93
N LEU A 147 -25.06 13.23 -18.88
CA LEU A 147 -24.17 13.71 -17.82
C LEU A 147 -24.73 13.47 -16.40
N SER A 148 -26.05 13.60 -16.24
CA SER A 148 -26.77 13.38 -14.98
C SER A 148 -26.69 11.92 -14.49
N PHE A 149 -26.35 10.98 -15.36
CA PHE A 149 -26.15 9.59 -14.99
C PHE A 149 -24.88 9.39 -14.14
N PHE A 150 -23.91 10.32 -14.23
CA PHE A 150 -22.60 10.21 -13.57
C PHE A 150 -22.32 11.32 -12.54
N PRO A 151 -23.16 11.53 -11.50
CA PRO A 151 -22.90 12.54 -10.47
C PRO A 151 -21.59 12.31 -9.72
N GLY A 152 -21.03 13.39 -9.19
CA GLY A 152 -19.94 13.33 -8.21
C GLY A 152 -20.40 12.73 -6.87
N ILE A 153 -19.44 12.28 -6.06
CA ILE A 153 -19.72 11.70 -4.73
C ILE A 153 -19.79 12.78 -3.63
N SER A 154 -19.13 13.92 -3.83
CA SER A 154 -19.08 14.98 -2.83
C SER A 154 -20.47 15.59 -2.61
N SER A 155 -20.91 15.60 -1.35
CA SER A 155 -22.12 16.29 -0.87
C SER A 155 -21.78 17.16 0.33
N ILE A 156 -22.55 18.22 0.54
CA ILE A 156 -22.45 19.10 1.72
C ILE A 156 -23.13 18.45 2.94
N GLN A 157 -24.07 17.52 2.71
CA GLN A 157 -24.79 16.82 3.77
C GLN A 157 -23.94 15.66 4.32
N GLN A 158 -23.77 15.63 5.64
CA GLN A 158 -23.25 14.48 6.37
C GLN A 158 -24.40 13.83 7.15
N LEU A 159 -24.42 12.50 7.21
CA LEU A 159 -25.35 11.79 8.06
C LEU A 159 -24.89 11.85 9.52
N ASP A 160 -25.84 11.92 10.43
CA ASP A 160 -25.55 11.86 11.86
C ASP A 160 -24.93 10.52 12.24
N HIS A 161 -23.95 10.56 13.14
CA HIS A 161 -23.40 9.34 13.71
C HIS A 161 -24.32 8.80 14.81
N ASN A 162 -25.10 7.77 14.51
CA ASN A 162 -26.12 7.20 15.39
C ASN A 162 -25.92 5.69 15.68
N ILE A 163 -24.68 5.20 15.56
CA ILE A 163 -24.29 3.82 15.91
C ILE A 163 -23.55 3.85 17.26
N ASP A 164 -23.88 2.90 18.13
CA ASP A 164 -23.23 2.72 19.43
C ASP A 164 -22.00 1.80 19.30
N ASP A 165 -20.81 2.39 19.17
CA ASP A 165 -19.54 1.64 19.11
C ASP A 165 -18.93 1.45 20.51
N PHE A 166 -19.33 0.38 21.21
CA PHE A 166 -18.78 0.03 22.51
C PHE A 166 -17.66 -1.02 22.39
N ASN A 167 -16.40 -0.58 22.34
CA ASN A 167 -15.24 -1.43 22.59
C ASN A 167 -14.68 -1.18 24.01
N SER A 168 -14.26 -2.25 24.70
CA SER A 168 -13.60 -2.10 26.00
C SER A 168 -12.24 -1.40 25.84
N LYS A 169 -11.89 -0.49 26.76
CA LYS A 169 -10.63 0.27 26.69
C LYS A 169 -9.38 -0.62 26.68
N ALA A 170 -9.39 -1.75 27.39
CA ALA A 170 -8.28 -2.69 27.42
C ALA A 170 -8.04 -3.33 26.05
N GLN A 171 -9.12 -3.80 25.40
CA GLN A 171 -9.06 -4.38 24.07
C GLN A 171 -8.67 -3.35 23.00
N GLN A 172 -9.07 -2.10 23.16
CA GLN A 172 -8.65 -1.01 22.27
C GLN A 172 -7.13 -0.79 22.34
N ARG A 173 -6.54 -0.75 23.55
CA ARG A 173 -5.09 -0.60 23.73
C ARG A 173 -4.30 -1.72 23.08
N GLU A 174 -4.72 -2.97 23.30
CA GLU A 174 -4.09 -4.14 22.68
C GLU A 174 -4.12 -4.05 21.15
N ASN A 175 -5.27 -3.67 20.57
CA ASN A 175 -5.40 -3.47 19.13
C ASN A 175 -4.51 -2.34 18.61
N LEU A 176 -4.42 -1.22 19.33
CA LEU A 176 -3.53 -0.11 18.96
C LEU A 176 -2.06 -0.53 18.98
N THR A 177 -1.62 -1.25 20.01
CA THR A 177 -0.27 -1.83 20.07
C THR A 177 -0.01 -2.74 18.87
N ARG A 178 -0.93 -3.66 18.57
CA ARG A 178 -0.79 -4.58 17.42
C ARG A 178 -0.73 -3.84 16.08
N ILE A 179 -1.70 -2.95 15.81
CA ILE A 179 -1.81 -2.18 14.57
C ILE A 179 -0.58 -1.32 14.34
N SER A 180 -0.10 -0.62 15.37
CA SER A 180 1.11 0.20 15.27
C SER A 180 2.35 -0.65 15.00
N SER A 181 2.50 -1.80 15.67
CA SER A 181 3.59 -2.74 15.39
C SER A 181 3.53 -3.28 13.95
N GLU A 182 2.36 -3.69 13.46
CA GLU A 182 2.17 -4.15 12.08
C GLU A 182 2.54 -3.07 11.06
N PHE A 183 2.09 -1.82 11.28
CA PHE A 183 2.45 -0.70 10.42
C PHE A 183 3.96 -0.43 10.42
N LEU A 184 4.62 -0.46 11.58
CA LEU A 184 6.07 -0.26 11.68
C LEU A 184 6.88 -1.35 10.98
N GLU A 185 6.43 -2.61 11.06
CA GLU A 185 7.06 -3.71 10.31
C GLU A 185 6.88 -3.52 8.80
N VAL A 186 5.70 -3.06 8.33
CA VAL A 186 5.53 -2.72 6.91
C VAL A 186 6.46 -1.59 6.49
N VAL A 187 6.59 -0.52 7.28
CA VAL A 187 7.51 0.59 6.99
C VAL A 187 8.95 0.09 6.86
N LYS A 188 9.40 -0.74 7.80
CA LYS A 188 10.75 -1.34 7.82
C LYS A 188 10.99 -2.25 6.63
N ASP A 189 10.04 -3.12 6.29
CA ASP A 189 10.15 -4.01 5.14
C ASP A 189 10.11 -3.23 3.81
N PHE A 190 9.37 -2.12 3.74
CA PHE A 190 9.31 -1.26 2.56
C PHE A 190 10.57 -0.40 2.40
N GLU A 191 11.37 -0.19 3.45
CA GLU A 191 12.57 0.68 3.43
C GLU A 191 13.64 0.24 2.42
N GLN A 192 13.70 -1.06 2.08
CA GLN A 192 14.57 -1.54 0.99
C GLN A 192 14.23 -0.91 -0.38
N TYR A 193 13.02 -0.37 -0.51
CA TYR A 193 12.51 0.35 -1.68
C TYR A 193 12.44 1.86 -1.44
N ALA A 194 13.17 2.38 -0.44
CA ALA A 194 13.13 3.78 -0.08
C ALA A 194 13.50 4.70 -1.26
N PHE A 195 12.65 5.71 -1.46
CA PHE A 195 12.90 6.77 -2.44
C PHE A 195 13.53 7.97 -1.76
N TYR A 196 14.86 8.09 -1.87
CA TYR A 196 15.59 9.30 -1.46
C TYR A 196 15.47 10.40 -2.52
N GLU A 197 15.38 10.01 -3.78
CA GLU A 197 15.18 10.87 -4.96
C GLU A 197 14.32 10.15 -6.01
N ARG A 198 13.76 10.92 -6.95
CA ARG A 198 13.11 10.36 -8.14
C ARG A 198 14.13 9.74 -9.08
N TYR A 199 13.73 8.71 -9.80
CA TYR A 199 14.58 8.00 -10.75
C TYR A 199 14.40 8.55 -12.16
N ASP A 200 15.47 8.57 -12.95
CA ASP A 200 15.31 8.76 -14.39
C ASP A 200 14.64 7.54 -15.04
N LEU A 201 14.08 7.72 -16.24
CA LEU A 201 13.39 6.66 -16.96
C LEU A 201 14.28 5.44 -17.25
N LYS A 202 15.58 5.67 -17.48
CA LYS A 202 16.54 4.59 -17.73
C LYS A 202 16.64 3.67 -16.52
N LYS A 203 16.76 4.25 -15.32
CA LYS A 203 16.78 3.51 -14.06
C LYS A 203 15.45 2.81 -13.82
N ILE A 204 14.31 3.47 -14.05
CA ILE A 204 12.99 2.83 -13.88
C ILE A 204 12.86 1.57 -14.75
N ASN A 205 13.23 1.67 -16.03
CA ASN A 205 13.18 0.55 -16.96
C ASN A 205 14.15 -0.60 -16.57
N THR A 206 15.20 -0.35 -15.79
CA THR A 206 16.05 -1.43 -15.24
C THR A 206 15.50 -2.08 -13.96
N LEU A 207 14.54 -1.42 -13.30
CA LEU A 207 13.96 -1.87 -12.04
C LEU A 207 12.61 -2.55 -12.24
N VAL A 208 11.82 -2.14 -13.23
CA VAL A 208 10.52 -2.73 -13.54
C VAL A 208 10.66 -3.66 -14.75
N PRO A 209 10.19 -4.93 -14.69
CA PRO A 209 9.44 -5.56 -13.60
C PRO A 209 10.30 -6.29 -12.55
N ASP A 210 11.62 -6.36 -12.71
CA ASP A 210 12.45 -7.30 -11.93
C ASP A 210 12.48 -7.02 -10.42
N GLN A 211 12.69 -5.76 -10.03
CA GLN A 211 12.75 -5.32 -8.62
C GLN A 211 11.42 -4.71 -8.14
N PHE A 212 10.69 -4.06 -9.04
CA PHE A 212 9.35 -3.53 -8.78
C PHE A 212 8.37 -4.13 -9.78
N ASN A 213 7.37 -4.85 -9.28
CA ASN A 213 6.29 -5.40 -10.10
C ASN A 213 4.95 -5.40 -9.36
N GLU A 214 3.89 -5.67 -10.12
CA GLU A 214 2.53 -5.82 -9.64
C GLU A 214 2.44 -6.73 -8.40
N VAL A 215 3.12 -7.89 -8.41
CA VAL A 215 3.01 -8.89 -7.34
C VAL A 215 3.55 -8.33 -6.02
N ILE A 216 4.72 -7.66 -6.06
CA ILE A 216 5.31 -7.02 -4.89
C ILE A 216 4.39 -5.91 -4.37
N ILE A 217 3.87 -5.06 -5.25
CA ILE A 217 3.00 -3.95 -4.85
C ILE A 217 1.68 -4.44 -4.25
N ARG A 218 1.09 -5.48 -4.84
CA ARG A 218 -0.15 -6.09 -4.33
C ARG A 218 0.02 -6.71 -2.93
N ARG A 219 1.20 -7.25 -2.61
CA ARG A 219 1.52 -7.71 -1.25
C ARG A 219 1.43 -6.55 -0.24
N TYR A 220 2.06 -5.42 -0.53
CA TYR A 220 2.01 -4.25 0.35
C TYR A 220 0.61 -3.62 0.42
N GLU A 221 -0.11 -3.57 -0.70
CA GLU A 221 -1.51 -3.13 -0.74
C GLU A 221 -2.36 -3.93 0.25
N MET A 222 -2.25 -5.26 0.24
CA MET A 222 -2.98 -6.14 1.16
C MET A 222 -2.57 -5.96 2.63
N LEU A 223 -1.27 -5.80 2.92
CA LEU A 223 -0.79 -5.56 4.28
C LEU A 223 -1.37 -4.26 4.86
N ILE A 224 -1.31 -3.17 4.10
CA ILE A 224 -1.84 -1.87 4.50
C ILE A 224 -3.37 -1.91 4.62
N HIS A 225 -4.07 -2.59 3.70
CA HIS A 225 -5.52 -2.77 3.77
C HIS A 225 -5.96 -3.54 5.02
N ASN A 226 -5.23 -4.57 5.42
CA ASN A 226 -5.51 -5.33 6.64
C ASN A 226 -5.33 -4.49 7.91
N ILE A 227 -4.30 -3.63 7.93
CA ILE A 227 -4.08 -2.64 8.99
C ILE A 227 -5.25 -1.67 9.07
N GLN A 228 -5.66 -1.09 7.93
CA GLN A 228 -6.81 -0.18 7.86
C GLN A 228 -8.10 -0.85 8.33
N SER A 229 -8.37 -2.06 7.85
CA SER A 229 -9.57 -2.81 8.21
C SER A 229 -9.61 -3.14 9.70
N SER A 230 -8.46 -3.53 10.27
CA SER A 230 -8.32 -3.76 11.71
C SER A 230 -8.60 -2.50 12.52
N PHE A 231 -8.07 -1.36 12.09
CA PHE A 231 -8.28 -0.09 12.75
C PHE A 231 -9.76 0.33 12.71
N ASP A 232 -10.36 0.31 11.53
CA ASP A 232 -11.76 0.69 11.32
C ASP A 232 -12.73 -0.22 12.11
N SER A 233 -12.36 -1.48 12.37
CA SER A 233 -13.19 -2.44 13.12
C SER A 233 -13.01 -2.38 14.64
N TYR A 234 -11.79 -2.15 15.13
CA TYR A 234 -11.45 -2.37 16.54
C TYR A 234 -11.01 -1.11 17.29
N VAL A 235 -10.76 0.00 16.60
CA VAL A 235 -10.24 1.23 17.21
C VAL A 235 -11.23 2.38 17.14
N VAL A 236 -11.93 2.56 16.01
CA VAL A 236 -12.81 3.70 15.77
C VAL A 236 -13.85 3.83 16.88
N ASN A 237 -13.80 4.96 17.60
CA ASN A 237 -14.70 5.29 18.69
C ASN A 237 -14.95 6.82 18.65
N THR A 238 -16.22 7.21 18.59
CA THR A 238 -16.67 8.40 17.84
C THR A 238 -16.63 9.74 18.58
N LYS A 239 -15.89 9.84 19.69
CA LYS A 239 -15.85 11.07 20.49
C LYS A 239 -14.56 11.85 20.32
N SER A 240 -14.62 12.95 19.58
CA SER A 240 -13.54 13.91 19.37
C SER A 240 -12.78 14.21 20.67
N SER A 241 -11.53 13.76 20.73
CA SER A 241 -10.58 14.00 21.81
C SER A 241 -9.19 14.25 21.20
N PRO A 242 -8.23 14.84 21.93
CA PRO A 242 -6.84 14.93 21.44
C PRO A 242 -6.24 13.56 21.07
N GLN A 243 -6.66 12.51 21.77
CA GLN A 243 -6.29 11.13 21.48
C GLN A 243 -6.90 10.65 20.16
N ASN A 244 -8.08 11.14 19.78
CA ASN A 244 -8.66 10.85 18.47
C ASN A 244 -7.86 11.50 17.34
N LEU A 245 -7.22 12.65 17.57
CA LEU A 245 -6.48 13.33 16.50
C LEU A 245 -5.26 12.53 16.03
N ILE A 246 -4.47 11.99 16.97
CA ILE A 246 -3.31 11.15 16.61
C ILE A 246 -3.74 9.83 15.96
N LEU A 247 -4.88 9.29 16.37
CA LEU A 247 -5.48 8.10 15.75
C LEU A 247 -5.93 8.39 14.31
N GLU A 248 -6.57 9.53 14.05
CA GLU A 248 -6.93 9.97 12.69
C GLU A 248 -5.68 10.25 11.83
N GLN A 249 -4.59 10.74 12.43
CA GLN A 249 -3.32 10.88 11.72
C GLN A 249 -2.77 9.53 11.28
N LEU A 250 -2.66 8.55 12.19
CA LEU A 250 -2.21 7.20 11.84
C LEU A 250 -3.10 6.60 10.74
N ARG A 251 -4.41 6.79 10.86
CA ARG A 251 -5.38 6.34 9.87
C ARG A 251 -5.20 6.98 8.50
N SER A 252 -4.89 8.27 8.48
CA SER A 252 -4.60 9.00 7.26
C SER A 252 -3.38 8.43 6.54
N HIS A 253 -2.32 8.04 7.27
CA HIS A 253 -1.11 7.45 6.70
C HIS A 253 -1.39 6.13 5.98
N PHE A 254 -2.02 5.14 6.61
CA PHE A 254 -2.30 3.89 5.90
C PHE A 254 -3.37 4.06 4.81
N SER A 255 -4.36 4.94 4.99
CA SER A 255 -5.42 5.14 3.98
C SER A 255 -4.89 5.75 2.68
N ILE A 256 -4.02 6.76 2.77
CA ILE A 256 -3.43 7.36 1.57
C ILE A 256 -2.45 6.40 0.88
N VAL A 257 -1.65 5.67 1.66
CA VAL A 257 -0.70 4.67 1.13
C VAL A 257 -1.46 3.54 0.43
N PHE A 258 -2.55 3.03 1.02
CA PHE A 258 -3.40 2.02 0.40
C PHE A 258 -3.85 2.43 -0.99
N HIS A 259 -4.42 3.63 -1.13
CA HIS A 259 -4.90 4.09 -2.43
C HIS A 259 -3.77 4.40 -3.42
N LEU A 260 -2.60 4.88 -2.97
CA LEU A 260 -1.43 5.04 -3.85
C LEU A 260 -0.94 3.69 -4.38
N LEU A 261 -0.93 2.64 -3.54
CA LEU A 261 -0.56 1.29 -3.94
C LEU A 261 -1.59 0.68 -4.90
N GLN A 262 -2.89 0.98 -4.75
CA GLN A 262 -3.92 0.58 -5.72
C GLN A 262 -3.71 1.20 -7.10
N VAL A 263 -3.35 2.49 -7.16
CA VAL A 263 -3.00 3.16 -8.42
C VAL A 263 -1.77 2.49 -9.01
N THR A 264 -0.70 2.34 -8.21
CA THR A 264 0.55 1.72 -8.64
C THR A 264 0.33 0.31 -9.19
N GLY A 265 -0.39 -0.55 -8.47
CA GLY A 265 -0.66 -1.94 -8.89
C GLY A 265 -1.45 -1.99 -10.19
N SER A 266 -2.41 -1.08 -10.38
CA SER A 266 -3.16 -0.99 -11.65
C SER A 266 -2.27 -0.57 -12.82
N LEU A 267 -1.35 0.37 -12.61
CA LEU A 267 -0.41 0.84 -13.64
C LEU A 267 0.66 -0.21 -13.97
N LEU A 268 1.24 -0.86 -12.97
CA LEU A 268 2.22 -1.93 -13.17
C LEU A 268 1.59 -3.15 -13.84
N HIS A 269 0.38 -3.56 -13.43
CA HIS A 269 -0.35 -4.62 -14.14
C HIS A 269 -0.54 -4.26 -15.61
N PHE A 270 -1.00 -3.03 -15.88
CA PHE A 270 -1.23 -2.57 -17.25
C PHE A 270 0.08 -2.62 -18.07
N TYR A 271 1.16 -2.09 -17.51
CA TYR A 271 2.47 -2.12 -18.13
C TYR A 271 2.94 -3.56 -18.40
N GLU A 272 3.04 -4.39 -17.37
CA GLU A 272 3.61 -5.75 -17.44
C GLU A 272 2.83 -6.70 -18.35
N ARG A 273 1.50 -6.57 -18.39
CA ARG A 273 0.63 -7.53 -19.09
C ARG A 273 0.22 -7.08 -20.49
N HIS A 274 0.22 -5.78 -20.77
CA HIS A 274 -0.37 -5.24 -22.00
C HIS A 274 0.59 -4.36 -22.82
N LEU A 275 1.56 -3.69 -22.19
CA LEU A 275 2.50 -2.81 -22.89
C LEU A 275 3.88 -3.44 -23.06
N HIS A 276 4.38 -4.15 -22.05
CA HIS A 276 5.74 -4.67 -22.02
C HIS A 276 5.94 -5.82 -23.02
N ASP A 277 6.85 -5.63 -23.97
CA ASP A 277 7.18 -6.63 -24.99
C ASP A 277 8.13 -7.70 -24.42
N ILE A 278 7.60 -8.91 -24.20
CA ILE A 278 8.35 -10.08 -23.72
C ILE A 278 8.85 -10.94 -24.90
N GLY A 279 8.78 -10.45 -26.14
CA GLY A 279 9.27 -11.15 -27.33
C GLY A 279 8.34 -12.25 -27.84
N PHE A 280 7.03 -12.08 -27.66
CA PHE A 280 6.04 -13.02 -28.20
C PHE A 280 5.80 -12.83 -29.71
N LYS A 281 5.07 -13.77 -30.33
CA LYS A 281 4.68 -13.80 -31.76
C LYS A 281 4.25 -12.42 -32.30
N ASP A 282 4.54 -12.14 -33.57
CA ASP A 282 4.29 -10.87 -34.29
C ASP A 282 2.94 -10.18 -33.99
N VAL A 283 1.86 -10.95 -33.78
CA VAL A 283 0.53 -10.39 -33.49
C VAL A 283 0.46 -9.68 -32.13
N TYR A 284 1.09 -10.22 -31.09
CA TYR A 284 1.12 -9.57 -29.77
C TYR A 284 1.97 -8.31 -29.79
N LYS A 285 3.06 -8.34 -30.58
CA LYS A 285 3.91 -7.18 -30.80
C LYS A 285 3.15 -6.04 -31.46
N ASN A 286 2.43 -6.31 -32.56
CA ASN A 286 1.64 -5.29 -33.25
C ASN A 286 0.54 -4.68 -32.35
N VAL A 287 -0.09 -5.50 -31.50
CA VAL A 287 -1.09 -5.01 -30.53
C VAL A 287 -0.44 -4.15 -29.45
N SER A 288 0.68 -4.60 -28.87
CA SER A 288 1.46 -3.82 -27.90
C SER A 288 1.91 -2.49 -28.51
N GLU A 289 2.50 -2.49 -29.71
CA GLU A 289 2.90 -1.27 -30.44
C GLU A 289 1.71 -0.33 -30.69
N SER A 290 0.55 -0.89 -31.05
CA SER A 290 -0.68 -0.10 -31.22
C SER A 290 -1.13 0.54 -29.91
N LEU A 291 -1.08 -0.19 -28.78
CA LEU A 291 -1.40 0.37 -27.47
C LEU A 291 -0.37 1.40 -27.00
N SER A 292 0.92 1.14 -27.19
CA SER A 292 2.00 2.08 -26.85
C SER A 292 1.95 3.36 -27.66
N SER A 293 1.37 3.33 -28.87
CA SER A 293 1.10 4.55 -29.66
C SER A 293 -0.01 5.42 -29.06
N LEU A 294 -0.91 4.83 -28.26
CA LEU A 294 -1.99 5.53 -27.58
C LEU A 294 -1.56 6.00 -26.18
N ILE A 295 -0.75 5.20 -25.50
CA ILE A 295 -0.36 5.39 -24.11
C ILE A 295 1.12 5.09 -23.98
N ASP A 296 1.90 6.15 -23.76
CA ASP A 296 3.34 6.05 -23.59
C ASP A 296 3.69 5.19 -22.35
N PRO A 297 4.33 4.01 -22.53
CA PRO A 297 4.71 3.15 -21.42
C PRO A 297 5.64 3.85 -20.41
N ASP A 298 6.50 4.76 -20.85
CA ASP A 298 7.42 5.50 -19.97
C ASP A 298 6.64 6.46 -19.06
N VAL A 299 5.57 7.09 -19.58
CA VAL A 299 4.68 7.93 -18.76
C VAL A 299 3.95 7.09 -17.71
N VAL A 300 3.50 5.89 -18.06
CA VAL A 300 2.84 4.97 -17.11
C VAL A 300 3.81 4.58 -15.99
N LEU A 301 5.04 4.20 -16.35
CA LEU A 301 6.09 3.83 -15.40
C LEU A 301 6.50 5.00 -14.51
N ASP A 302 6.67 6.19 -15.07
CA ASP A 302 7.00 7.38 -14.30
C ASP A 302 5.90 7.71 -13.28
N ARG A 303 4.62 7.65 -13.67
CA ARG A 303 3.51 7.85 -12.73
C ARG A 303 3.46 6.77 -11.64
N ALA A 304 3.70 5.51 -12.00
CA ALA A 304 3.74 4.42 -11.02
C ALA A 304 4.88 4.59 -10.00
N VAL A 305 6.09 4.91 -10.47
CA VAL A 305 7.29 4.94 -9.63
C VAL A 305 7.56 6.31 -9.02
N ASN A 306 7.74 7.34 -9.85
CA ASN A 306 8.16 8.68 -9.41
C ASN A 306 7.06 9.51 -8.76
N PHE A 307 5.80 9.15 -8.99
CA PHE A 307 4.67 9.72 -8.26
C PHE A 307 4.14 8.75 -7.20
N CYS A 308 3.53 7.62 -7.58
CA CYS A 308 2.80 6.81 -6.61
C CYS A 308 3.70 6.16 -5.55
N LEU A 309 4.75 5.42 -5.95
CA LEU A 309 5.65 4.76 -5.00
C LEU A 309 6.50 5.76 -4.20
N TYR A 310 6.97 6.82 -4.84
CA TYR A 310 7.67 7.92 -4.17
C TYR A 310 6.84 8.47 -3.00
N TYR A 311 5.56 8.82 -3.25
CA TYR A 311 4.71 9.36 -2.20
C TYR A 311 4.23 8.29 -1.21
N ALA A 312 4.02 7.04 -1.64
CA ALA A 312 3.73 5.95 -0.72
C ALA A 312 4.84 5.81 0.33
N TRP A 313 6.11 5.84 -0.09
CA TRP A 313 7.25 5.86 0.83
C TRP A 313 7.25 7.10 1.74
N LYS A 314 7.01 8.30 1.21
CA LYS A 314 6.95 9.53 2.04
C LYS A 314 5.88 9.45 3.13
N PHE A 315 4.69 8.94 2.80
CA PHE A 315 3.61 8.79 3.78
C PHE A 315 3.85 7.63 4.76
N LEU A 316 4.48 6.53 4.34
CA LEU A 316 4.93 5.47 5.23
C LEU A 316 5.97 5.99 6.24
N SER A 317 7.01 6.64 5.73
CA SER A 317 8.13 7.16 6.50
C SER A 317 7.70 8.20 7.54
N SER A 318 6.86 9.16 7.14
CA SER A 318 6.31 10.17 8.07
C SER A 318 5.34 9.57 9.11
N GLY A 319 4.64 8.50 8.77
CA GLY A 319 3.76 7.78 9.71
C GLY A 319 4.50 7.04 10.81
N LYS A 320 5.82 6.79 10.67
CA LYS A 320 6.64 6.05 11.64
C LYS A 320 6.60 6.68 13.03
N ALA A 321 6.75 8.00 13.12
CA ALA A 321 6.74 8.72 14.40
C ALA A 321 5.37 8.62 15.09
N VAL A 322 4.29 8.75 14.31
CA VAL A 322 2.90 8.63 14.80
C VAL A 322 2.64 7.23 15.35
N ALA A 323 3.02 6.19 14.60
CA ALA A 323 2.85 4.80 15.00
C ALA A 323 3.67 4.45 16.26
N LEU A 324 4.93 4.90 16.35
CA LEU A 324 5.76 4.71 17.55
C LEU A 324 5.15 5.37 18.78
N LYS A 325 4.62 6.60 18.63
CA LYS A 325 3.97 7.30 19.74
C LYS A 325 2.73 6.55 20.21
N ILE A 326 1.85 6.13 19.30
CA ILE A 326 0.66 5.33 19.64
C ILE A 326 1.08 4.00 20.27
N LEU A 327 2.09 3.31 19.73
CA LEU A 327 2.58 2.06 20.28
C LEU A 327 2.99 2.22 21.74
N ASN A 328 3.86 3.20 22.03
CA ASN A 328 4.42 3.41 23.35
C ASN A 328 3.39 3.91 24.38
N GLU A 329 2.41 4.72 23.95
CA GLU A 329 1.32 5.18 24.83
C GLU A 329 0.34 4.04 25.19
N ASN A 330 0.26 3.00 24.37
CA ASN A 330 -0.74 1.94 24.54
C ASN A 330 -0.15 0.60 25.03
N MET A 331 1.15 0.34 24.85
CA MET A 331 1.78 -0.92 25.27
C MET A 331 1.70 -1.16 26.78
N GLU A 332 1.71 -2.43 27.18
CA GLU A 332 1.93 -2.80 28.58
C GLU A 332 3.40 -2.60 28.94
N THR A 333 3.65 -1.92 30.06
CA THR A 333 5.01 -1.72 30.58
C THR A 333 5.23 -2.50 31.86
N ASP A 334 6.45 -2.98 32.05
CA ASP A 334 6.88 -3.68 33.26
C ASP A 334 8.33 -3.29 33.61
N ILE A 335 8.85 -3.83 34.71
CA ILE A 335 10.25 -3.74 35.12
C ILE A 335 10.75 -5.14 35.45
N ILE A 336 11.90 -5.52 34.89
CA ILE A 336 12.62 -6.73 35.28
C ILE A 336 14.00 -6.37 35.80
N GLU A 337 14.50 -7.17 36.74
CA GLU A 337 15.89 -7.15 37.15
C GLU A 337 16.58 -8.43 36.67
N VAL A 338 17.72 -8.30 36.00
CA VAL A 338 18.47 -9.41 35.41
C VAL A 338 19.96 -9.23 35.68
N GLY A 339 20.68 -10.35 35.80
CA GLY A 339 22.14 -10.33 35.91
C GLY A 339 22.81 -9.87 34.63
N ILE A 340 23.97 -9.23 34.72
CA ILE A 340 24.77 -8.80 33.56
C ILE A 340 25.43 -10.00 32.84
N PRO A 341 25.85 -9.87 31.56
CA PRO A 341 26.63 -10.91 30.90
C PRO A 341 27.92 -11.20 31.67
N LYS A 342 28.19 -12.48 31.94
CA LYS A 342 29.37 -12.91 32.70
C LYS A 342 30.66 -12.68 31.91
N ASP A 343 31.75 -12.51 32.64
CA ASP A 343 33.14 -12.36 32.17
C ASP A 343 33.44 -11.07 31.39
N ARG A 344 32.68 -10.79 30.33
CA ARG A 344 32.93 -9.66 29.40
C ARG A 344 31.90 -8.54 29.46
N GLY A 345 30.80 -8.71 30.19
CA GLY A 345 29.75 -7.70 30.32
C GLY A 345 29.08 -7.36 28.99
N PHE A 346 28.43 -6.20 28.93
CA PHE A 346 27.75 -5.71 27.73
C PHE A 346 28.70 -5.19 26.66
N HIS A 347 29.35 -6.11 25.94
CA HIS A 347 30.10 -5.83 24.72
C HIS A 347 29.22 -6.05 23.47
N SER A 348 29.81 -6.04 22.27
CA SER A 348 29.09 -6.07 20.99
C SER A 348 27.97 -7.11 20.88
N ARG A 349 28.20 -8.38 21.25
CA ARG A 349 27.20 -9.43 21.02
C ARG A 349 26.02 -9.38 22.01
N PRO A 350 26.22 -9.33 23.34
CA PRO A 350 25.12 -9.16 24.29
C PRO A 350 24.30 -7.90 24.03
N SER A 351 24.97 -6.78 23.75
CA SER A 351 24.30 -5.52 23.41
C SER A 351 23.48 -5.61 22.12
N LEU A 352 24.02 -6.26 21.08
CA LEU A 352 23.29 -6.49 19.83
C LEU A 352 22.05 -7.35 20.03
N LEU A 353 22.13 -8.42 20.82
CA LEU A 353 20.98 -9.30 21.05
C LEU A 353 19.86 -8.61 21.83
N VAL A 354 20.20 -7.83 22.86
CA VAL A 354 19.22 -6.99 23.58
C VAL A 354 18.60 -5.97 22.62
N ALA A 355 19.42 -5.23 21.87
CA ALA A 355 18.93 -4.25 20.90
C ALA A 355 18.00 -4.88 19.85
N LYS A 356 18.34 -6.05 19.31
CA LYS A 356 17.49 -6.78 18.36
C LYS A 356 16.14 -7.18 18.96
N ILE A 357 16.09 -7.59 20.24
CA ILE A 357 14.82 -7.90 20.92
C ILE A 357 13.94 -6.65 21.00
N VAL A 358 14.51 -5.53 21.45
CA VAL A 358 13.75 -4.27 21.59
C VAL A 358 13.27 -3.78 20.22
N GLN A 359 14.14 -3.82 19.21
CA GLN A 359 13.82 -3.44 17.83
C GLN A 359 12.77 -4.35 17.19
N HIS A 360 12.73 -5.64 17.54
CA HIS A 360 11.73 -6.58 17.03
C HIS A 360 10.31 -6.21 17.45
N TYR A 361 10.12 -5.74 18.69
CA TYR A 361 8.80 -5.34 19.18
C TYR A 361 8.44 -3.88 18.89
N SER A 362 9.42 -3.07 18.52
CA SER A 362 9.33 -1.61 18.29
C SER A 362 8.91 -0.77 19.51
N GLY A 363 8.53 -1.41 20.63
CA GLY A 363 8.18 -0.76 21.88
C GLY A 363 9.42 -0.31 22.65
N GLU A 364 9.32 0.84 23.30
CA GLU A 364 10.43 1.41 24.06
C GLU A 364 10.84 0.52 25.24
N VAL A 365 12.14 0.30 25.38
CA VAL A 365 12.75 -0.32 26.57
C VAL A 365 13.96 0.51 26.97
N LYS A 366 14.06 0.83 28.25
CA LYS A 366 15.20 1.50 28.87
C LYS A 366 15.95 0.53 29.76
N MET A 367 17.27 0.63 29.74
CA MET A 367 18.16 -0.02 30.68
C MET A 367 18.53 0.98 31.78
N LEU A 368 18.29 0.61 33.03
CA LEU A 368 18.53 1.42 34.21
C LEU A 368 19.77 0.84 34.92
N VAL A 369 20.79 1.67 35.08
CA VAL A 369 22.01 1.35 35.83
C VAL A 369 22.17 2.39 36.92
N ASN A 370 21.84 2.01 38.16
CA ASN A 370 21.75 2.93 39.29
C ASN A 370 20.81 4.11 38.98
N THR A 371 21.35 5.32 38.82
CA THR A 371 20.58 6.53 38.51
C THR A 371 20.51 6.85 37.01
N ASP A 372 21.28 6.16 36.18
CA ASP A 372 21.42 6.47 34.76
C ASP A 372 20.49 5.61 33.90
N VAL A 373 20.02 6.19 32.81
CA VAL A 373 19.04 5.58 31.89
C VAL A 373 19.64 5.52 30.49
N PHE A 374 19.59 4.34 29.88
CA PHE A 374 20.15 4.05 28.57
C PHE A 374 19.07 3.49 27.63
N ASP A 375 19.13 3.80 26.34
CA ASP A 375 18.21 3.23 25.34
C ASP A 375 18.59 1.78 25.03
N ALA A 376 17.72 0.83 25.41
CA ALA A 376 17.98 -0.59 25.18
C ALA A 376 17.77 -1.02 23.71
N SER A 377 17.34 -0.12 22.83
CA SER A 377 17.33 -0.34 21.37
C SER A 377 18.64 0.07 20.70
N SER A 378 19.53 0.78 21.40
CA SER A 378 20.82 1.27 20.91
C SER A 378 21.96 0.39 21.42
N VAL A 379 22.67 -0.27 20.49
CA VAL A 379 23.86 -1.08 20.83
C VAL A 379 24.92 -0.22 21.53
N LEU A 380 25.09 1.03 21.10
CA LEU A 380 26.07 1.96 21.65
C LEU A 380 25.72 2.39 23.08
N ASP A 381 24.46 2.68 23.35
CA ASP A 381 23.98 3.05 24.69
C ASP A 381 24.19 1.90 25.67
N ILE A 382 23.87 0.66 25.26
CA ILE A 382 24.08 -0.53 26.09
C ILE A 382 25.58 -0.78 26.33
N GLN A 383 26.44 -0.55 25.34
CA GLN A 383 27.89 -0.65 25.51
C GLN A 383 28.43 0.43 26.47
N TRP A 384 27.91 1.66 26.39
CA TRP A 384 28.23 2.71 27.35
C TRP A 384 27.77 2.36 28.77
N ALA A 385 26.57 1.80 28.90
CA ALA A 385 26.09 1.24 30.16
C ALA A 385 27.06 0.15 30.69
N GLY A 386 27.57 -0.71 29.81
CA GLY A 386 28.59 -1.73 30.13
C GLY A 386 29.86 -1.16 30.77
N GLY A 387 30.36 -0.03 30.27
CA GLY A 387 31.51 0.67 30.88
C GLY A 387 31.21 1.18 32.29
N LYS A 388 30.01 1.72 32.52
CA LYS A 388 29.57 2.20 33.83
C LYS A 388 29.37 1.06 34.83
N ILE A 389 28.69 -0.01 34.41
CA ILE A 389 28.48 -1.23 35.21
C ILE A 389 29.81 -1.75 35.76
N LYS A 390 30.83 -1.82 34.90
CA LYS A 390 32.16 -2.29 35.30
C LYS A 390 32.82 -1.34 36.31
N LYS A 391 32.68 -0.02 36.12
CA LYS A 391 33.26 0.98 37.02
C LYS A 391 32.58 0.99 38.40
N GLU A 392 31.28 0.74 38.43
CA GLU A 392 30.44 0.81 39.64
C GLU A 392 30.19 -0.56 40.28
N GLU A 393 30.88 -1.61 39.80
CA GLU A 393 30.81 -3.00 40.31
C GLU A 393 29.37 -3.54 40.42
N VAL A 394 28.54 -3.22 39.41
CA VAL A 394 27.12 -3.59 39.36
C VAL A 394 26.97 -5.02 38.83
N GLU A 395 26.27 -5.89 39.57
CA GLU A 395 26.03 -7.29 39.16
C GLU A 395 24.68 -7.50 38.46
N THR A 396 23.69 -6.66 38.73
CA THR A 396 22.34 -6.72 38.15
C THR A 396 21.93 -5.36 37.59
N VAL A 397 21.12 -5.40 36.53
CA VAL A 397 20.58 -4.21 35.88
C VAL A 397 19.07 -4.33 35.76
N GLN A 398 18.38 -3.20 35.75
CA GLN A 398 16.94 -3.18 35.54
C GLN A 398 16.62 -2.79 34.10
N PHE A 399 15.65 -3.47 33.49
CA PHE A 399 15.06 -3.06 32.22
C PHE A 399 13.60 -2.66 32.46
N LYS A 400 13.21 -1.51 31.92
CA LYS A 400 11.86 -0.94 32.05
C LYS A 400 11.30 -0.62 30.67
N GLY A 401 10.09 -1.06 30.36
CA GLY A 401 9.46 -0.79 29.06
C GLY A 401 8.53 -1.89 28.61
N ASP A 402 8.45 -2.10 27.30
CA ASP A 402 7.58 -3.09 26.65
C ASP A 402 7.71 -4.49 27.28
N LYS A 403 6.64 -4.94 27.93
CA LYS A 403 6.58 -6.23 28.62
C LYS A 403 6.90 -7.43 27.71
N ARG A 404 6.62 -7.33 26.41
CA ARG A 404 6.94 -8.39 25.42
C ARG A 404 8.45 -8.51 25.25
N ALA A 405 9.13 -7.38 25.03
CA ALA A 405 10.59 -7.33 24.93
C ALA A 405 11.27 -7.73 26.25
N LEU A 406 10.73 -7.30 27.39
CA LEU A 406 11.26 -7.67 28.71
C LEU A 406 11.19 -9.18 28.96
N LYS A 407 10.11 -9.84 28.55
CA LYS A 407 9.99 -11.30 28.64
C LYS A 407 11.15 -12.01 27.90
N ASP A 408 11.47 -11.54 26.70
CA ASP A 408 12.52 -12.11 25.87
C ASP A 408 13.93 -11.76 26.39
N ILE A 409 14.14 -10.55 26.91
CA ILE A 409 15.38 -10.16 27.60
C ILE A 409 15.62 -11.05 28.82
N LYS A 410 14.58 -11.42 29.57
CA LYS A 410 14.68 -12.34 30.71
C LYS A 410 15.09 -13.75 30.29
N ILE A 411 14.60 -14.22 29.14
CA ILE A 411 15.03 -15.52 28.57
C ILE A 411 16.49 -15.42 28.12
N LEU A 412 16.86 -14.33 27.44
CA LEU A 412 18.22 -14.09 26.97
C LEU A 412 19.24 -14.03 28.11
N SER A 413 18.90 -13.37 29.23
CA SER A 413 19.79 -13.27 30.40
C SER A 413 19.99 -14.62 31.09
N ALA A 414 18.98 -15.49 31.10
CA ALA A 414 19.07 -16.84 31.66
C ALA A 414 20.09 -17.74 30.93
N VAL A 415 20.41 -17.44 29.66
CA VAL A 415 21.43 -18.12 28.85
C VAL A 415 22.69 -17.27 28.65
N ASN A 416 23.02 -16.43 29.64
CA ASN A 416 24.20 -15.56 29.62
C ASN A 416 24.31 -14.73 28.34
N TYR A 417 23.18 -14.21 27.86
CA TYR A 417 23.10 -13.40 26.65
C TYR A 417 23.65 -14.09 25.40
N GLY A 418 23.49 -15.41 25.32
CA GLY A 418 23.90 -16.19 24.16
C GLY A 418 25.41 -16.34 24.04
N GLU A 419 26.14 -16.34 25.16
CA GLU A 419 27.58 -16.57 25.25
C GLU A 419 27.97 -17.63 26.29
N ASP A 420 29.02 -18.41 25.98
CA ASP A 420 29.73 -19.23 26.97
C ASP A 420 30.71 -18.38 27.81
N LEU A 421 31.38 -19.02 28.78
CA LEU A 421 32.36 -18.37 29.66
C LEU A 421 33.61 -17.83 28.92
N MET A 422 33.82 -18.23 27.66
CA MET A 422 34.91 -17.73 26.82
C MET A 422 34.44 -16.58 25.91
N GLY A 423 33.17 -16.17 25.99
CA GLY A 423 32.57 -15.17 25.10
C GLY A 423 32.29 -15.69 23.70
N LYS A 424 32.19 -17.01 23.49
CA LYS A 424 31.76 -17.59 22.21
C LYS A 424 30.25 -17.73 22.18
N GLY A 425 29.67 -17.47 21.01
CA GLY A 425 28.24 -17.58 20.80
C GLY A 425 27.73 -19.01 21.02
N ILE A 426 26.68 -19.15 21.83
CA ILE A 426 25.93 -20.40 22.00
C ILE A 426 24.59 -20.35 21.26
N PRO A 427 24.00 -21.50 20.91
CA PRO A 427 22.65 -21.56 20.37
C PRO A 427 21.64 -20.88 21.31
N LEU A 428 20.74 -20.08 20.74
CA LEU A 428 19.70 -19.40 21.50
C LEU A 428 18.48 -20.33 21.74
N PRO A 429 17.72 -20.12 22.83
CA PRO A 429 16.43 -20.76 23.04
C PRO A 429 15.50 -20.60 21.84
N LYS A 430 14.58 -21.55 21.63
CA LYS A 430 13.67 -21.55 20.47
C LYS A 430 12.80 -20.30 20.42
N GLU A 431 12.44 -19.77 21.57
CA GLU A 431 11.68 -18.54 21.76
C GLU A 431 12.38 -17.33 21.13
N LEU A 432 13.71 -17.36 21.05
CA LEU A 432 14.55 -16.28 20.52
C LEU A 432 15.13 -16.61 19.14
N SER A 433 14.55 -17.58 18.41
CA SER A 433 15.10 -18.03 17.12
C SER A 433 15.12 -16.93 16.04
N TYR A 434 14.32 -15.89 16.19
CA TYR A 434 14.28 -14.73 15.29
C TYR A 434 15.52 -13.83 15.41
N LEU A 435 16.39 -14.04 16.41
CA LEU A 435 17.64 -13.30 16.60
C LEU A 435 18.82 -13.89 15.82
N CYS A 436 18.70 -15.15 15.38
CA CYS A 436 19.74 -15.95 14.75
C CYS A 436 20.09 -15.49 13.34
#